data_AF-A0A9Q8Z3P1-F1
#
_entry.id   AF-A0A9Q8Z3P1-F1
#
_cell.length_a   1.000
_cell.length_b   1.000
_cell.length_c   1.000
_cell.angle_alpha   90.00
_cell.angle_beta   90.00
_cell.angle_gamma   90.00
#
_symmetry.space_group_name_H-M   'P 1'
#
loop_
_entity.id
_entity.type
_entity.pdbx_description
1 polymer ?
#
loop_
_entity_poly.entity_id
_entity_poly.type
_entity_poly.pdbx_seq_one_letter_code
_entity_poly.pdbx_strand_id
1 'polypeptide(L)'
;MSSHWYGHVSRLTLSNLLYQMVYIVLSVPDRSRDFVDFDRDTQDIRECRDEDQEHRKNIAGAASVVEGLLAATLIFVYAGLRGVPTNAKIFSIILSRLRIAIDRPAISVIEVWGREKNLKMLAWVLVVACSVVGVEEDRAWWISKLSELCGVLEIRHQAELKDAMTHIAWNDVFFDGRLESIWAEMMR
;
A
#
# COMPACT_ATOMS: atom_id res chain seq x y z
N MET A 1 13.56 -12.73 -1.34
CA MET A 1 13.89 -13.75 -0.35
C MET A 1 15.30 -13.45 0.10
N SER A 2 15.64 -13.66 1.38
CA SER A 2 17.05 -13.65 1.78
C SER A 2 17.81 -14.66 0.92
N SER A 3 18.93 -14.24 0.34
CA SER A 3 19.81 -15.07 -0.50
C SER A 3 20.23 -16.36 0.20
N HIS A 4 20.19 -16.38 1.53
CA HIS A 4 20.50 -17.53 2.39
C HIS A 4 19.60 -18.75 2.14
N TRP A 5 18.33 -18.57 1.78
CA TRP A 5 17.37 -19.68 1.62
C TRP A 5 17.17 -20.14 0.18
N TYR A 6 17.76 -19.41 -0.78
CA TYR A 6 17.66 -19.73 -2.19
C TYR A 6 18.40 -21.05 -2.48
N GLY A 7 17.66 -22.07 -2.94
CA GLY A 7 18.19 -23.41 -3.21
C GLY A 7 17.93 -24.46 -2.11
N HIS A 8 17.56 -24.05 -0.90
CA HIS A 8 17.25 -24.97 0.22
C HIS A 8 15.76 -25.33 0.32
N VAL A 9 14.89 -24.51 -0.27
CA VAL A 9 13.44 -24.73 -0.27
C VAL A 9 13.00 -25.25 -1.64
N SER A 10 12.25 -26.35 -1.65
CA SER A 10 11.67 -26.91 -2.87
C SER A 10 10.84 -25.85 -3.61
N ARG A 11 11.14 -25.66 -4.89
CA ARG A 11 10.43 -24.72 -5.78
C ARG A 11 8.92 -24.95 -5.78
N LEU A 12 8.48 -26.21 -5.76
CA LEU A 12 7.07 -26.57 -5.72
C LEU A 12 6.42 -26.14 -4.40
N THR A 13 7.11 -26.35 -3.28
CA THR A 13 6.60 -25.95 -1.95
C THR A 13 6.44 -24.43 -1.88
N LEU A 14 7.44 -23.69 -2.35
CA LEU A 14 7.37 -22.23 -2.41
C LEU A 14 6.24 -21.74 -3.32
N SER A 15 6.09 -22.35 -4.51
CA SER A 15 5.02 -22.01 -5.44
C SER A 15 3.63 -22.25 -4.83
N ASN A 16 3.44 -23.39 -4.15
CA ASN A 16 2.20 -23.71 -3.44
C ASN A 16 1.92 -22.74 -2.29
N LEU A 17 2.93 -22.38 -1.51
CA LEU A 17 2.80 -21.40 -0.43
C LEU A 17 2.36 -20.04 -0.97
N LEU A 18 3.03 -19.54 -2.02
CA LEU A 18 2.68 -18.27 -2.65
C LEU A 18 1.31 -18.33 -3.32
N TYR A 19 0.89 -19.49 -3.81
CA TYR A 19 -0.47 -19.71 -4.30
C TYR A 19 -1.51 -19.56 -3.19
N GLN A 20 -1.31 -20.27 -2.08
CA GLN A 20 -2.19 -20.18 -0.92
C GLN A 20 -2.24 -18.77 -0.32
N MET A 21 -1.12 -18.07 -0.26
CA MET A 21 -1.07 -16.69 0.23
C MET A 21 -1.92 -15.76 -0.65
N VAL A 22 -1.78 -15.84 -1.98
CA VAL A 22 -2.63 -15.05 -2.90
C VAL A 22 -4.09 -15.45 -2.76
N TYR A 23 -4.40 -16.74 -2.64
CA TYR A 23 -5.76 -17.22 -2.44
C TYR A 23 -6.39 -16.65 -1.16
N ILE A 24 -5.67 -16.67 -0.03
CA ILE A 24 -6.14 -16.11 1.24
C ILE A 24 -6.42 -14.62 1.09
N VAL A 25 -5.50 -13.86 0.50
CA VAL A 25 -5.65 -12.41 0.30
C VAL A 25 -6.86 -12.11 -0.58
N LEU A 26 -7.07 -12.87 -1.66
CA LEU A 26 -8.22 -12.70 -2.56
C LEU A 26 -9.55 -13.24 -1.99
N SER A 27 -9.50 -14.04 -0.92
CA SER A 27 -10.68 -14.56 -0.24
C SER A 27 -11.24 -13.60 0.81
N VAL A 28 -10.52 -12.53 1.13
CA VAL A 28 -11.02 -11.48 2.01
C VAL A 28 -12.21 -10.79 1.34
N PRO A 29 -13.35 -10.60 2.02
CA PRO A 29 -14.50 -9.92 1.46
C PRO A 29 -14.14 -8.52 0.98
N ASP A 30 -14.63 -8.14 -0.21
CA ASP A 30 -14.43 -6.81 -0.78
C ASP A 30 -15.15 -5.75 0.08
N ARG A 31 -14.35 -4.85 0.66
CA ARG A 31 -14.81 -3.74 1.51
C ARG A 31 -14.82 -2.39 0.77
N SER A 32 -14.55 -2.39 -0.53
CA SER A 32 -14.44 -1.14 -1.31
C SER A 32 -15.72 -0.31 -1.27
N ARG A 33 -16.89 -0.96 -1.30
CA ARG A 33 -18.19 -0.28 -1.22
C ARG A 33 -18.36 0.56 0.04
N ASP A 34 -17.85 0.08 1.17
CA ASP A 34 -18.03 0.75 2.47
C ASP A 34 -17.45 2.17 2.47
N PHE A 35 -16.40 2.44 1.67
CA PHE A 35 -15.84 3.78 1.52
C PHE A 35 -16.19 4.48 0.22
N VAL A 36 -16.39 3.75 -0.88
CA VAL A 36 -16.81 4.36 -2.17
C VAL A 36 -18.21 4.95 -2.06
N ASP A 37 -19.15 4.21 -1.45
CA ASP A 37 -20.53 4.68 -1.29
C ASP A 37 -20.56 5.85 -0.29
N PHE A 38 -19.79 5.77 0.80
CA PHE A 38 -19.65 6.87 1.76
C PHE A 38 -19.10 8.14 1.08
N ASP A 39 -18.01 8.03 0.31
CA ASP A 39 -17.38 9.18 -0.34
C ASP A 39 -18.31 9.83 -1.38
N ARG A 40 -19.14 9.02 -2.05
CA ARG A 40 -20.18 9.51 -2.97
C ARG A 40 -21.31 10.22 -2.23
N ASP A 41 -21.86 9.61 -1.18
CA ASP A 41 -22.95 10.20 -0.40
C ASP A 41 -22.53 11.52 0.27
N THR A 42 -21.25 11.64 0.64
CA THR A 42 -20.69 12.87 1.25
C THR A 42 -20.58 14.02 0.24
N GLN A 43 -20.53 13.72 -1.07
CA GLN A 43 -20.60 14.75 -2.12
C GLN A 43 -22.03 15.27 -2.34
N ASP A 44 -23.03 14.44 -2.05
CA ASP A 44 -24.43 14.70 -2.38
C ASP A 44 -25.27 15.24 -1.19
N ILE A 45 -24.79 15.16 0.07
CA ILE A 45 -25.63 15.46 1.25
C ILE A 45 -24.92 16.37 2.27
N ARG A 46 -25.55 17.53 2.53
CA ARG A 46 -25.50 18.26 3.80
C ARG A 46 -26.65 17.74 4.65
N GLU A 47 -26.43 17.52 5.96
CA GLU A 47 -27.44 17.20 6.99
C GLU A 47 -27.63 15.68 7.31
N CYS A 48 -26.80 15.16 8.21
CA CYS A 48 -27.10 14.02 9.08
C CYS A 48 -26.60 14.34 10.51
N ARG A 49 -27.19 13.72 11.53
CA ARG A 49 -26.76 13.88 12.93
C ARG A 49 -25.28 13.49 13.08
N ASP A 50 -24.49 14.35 13.73
CA ASP A 50 -23.02 14.27 13.79
C ASP A 50 -22.47 12.89 14.21
N GLU A 51 -23.14 12.18 15.13
CA GLU A 51 -22.65 10.89 15.67
C GLU A 51 -22.72 9.72 14.68
N ASP A 52 -23.83 9.60 13.93
CA ASP A 52 -23.99 8.53 12.93
C ASP A 52 -23.04 8.73 11.74
N GLN A 53 -22.75 10.00 11.42
CA GLN A 53 -21.83 10.37 10.36
C GLN A 53 -20.38 10.04 10.71
N GLU A 54 -19.94 10.34 11.93
CA GLU A 54 -18.59 9.99 12.40
C GLU A 54 -18.39 8.47 12.47
N HIS A 55 -19.39 7.71 12.90
CA HIS A 55 -19.31 6.25 12.90
C HIS A 55 -19.15 5.68 11.48
N ARG A 56 -19.92 6.16 10.50
CA ARG A 56 -19.79 5.74 9.10
C ARG A 56 -18.45 6.14 8.50
N LYS A 57 -17.95 7.34 8.80
CA LYS A 57 -16.61 7.79 8.39
C LYS A 57 -15.52 6.87 8.93
N ASN A 58 -15.68 6.40 10.17
CA ASN A 58 -14.74 5.48 10.80
C ASN A 58 -14.73 4.11 10.13
N ILE A 59 -15.92 3.55 9.84
CA ILE A 59 -16.04 2.29 9.08
C ILE A 59 -15.42 2.43 7.69
N ALA A 60 -15.74 3.49 6.96
CA ALA A 60 -15.18 3.76 5.65
C ALA A 60 -13.65 3.91 5.70
N GLY A 61 -13.12 4.62 6.72
CA GLY A 61 -11.68 4.71 6.99
C GLY A 61 -11.02 3.35 7.18
N ALA A 62 -11.56 2.52 8.08
CA ALA A 62 -11.03 1.19 8.32
C ALA A 62 -11.09 0.28 7.07
N ALA A 63 -12.19 0.33 6.32
CA ALA A 63 -12.35 -0.39 5.05
C ALA A 63 -11.28 0.02 4.04
N SER A 64 -11.00 1.33 3.91
CA SER A 64 -9.97 1.84 3.01
C SER A 64 -8.55 1.40 3.40
N VAL A 65 -8.25 1.31 4.70
CA VAL A 65 -6.98 0.76 5.19
C VAL A 65 -6.83 -0.72 4.81
N VAL A 66 -7.88 -1.52 5.03
CA VAL A 66 -7.88 -2.94 4.69
C VAL A 66 -7.66 -3.15 3.18
N GLU A 67 -8.43 -2.48 2.32
CA GLU A 67 -8.27 -2.61 0.87
C GLU A 67 -6.87 -2.15 0.41
N GLY A 68 -6.33 -1.08 1.01
CA GLY A 68 -4.97 -0.62 0.74
C GLY A 68 -3.90 -1.66 1.09
N LEU A 69 -4.02 -2.30 2.25
CA LEU A 69 -3.13 -3.37 2.68
C LEU A 69 -3.22 -4.61 1.78
N LEU A 70 -4.43 -5.02 1.39
CA LEU A 70 -4.64 -6.16 0.51
C LEU A 70 -4.01 -5.90 -0.87
N ALA A 71 -4.26 -4.72 -1.45
CA ALA A 71 -3.70 -4.35 -2.75
C ALA A 71 -2.16 -4.29 -2.71
N ALA A 72 -1.57 -3.63 -1.71
CA ALA A 72 -0.11 -3.59 -1.55
C ALA A 72 0.49 -4.99 -1.31
N THR A 73 -0.18 -5.84 -0.53
CA THR A 73 0.23 -7.23 -0.33
C THR A 73 0.25 -8.01 -1.63
N LEU A 74 -0.78 -7.87 -2.47
CA LEU A 74 -0.80 -8.49 -3.79
C LEU A 74 0.37 -8.01 -4.66
N ILE A 75 0.64 -6.70 -4.69
CA ILE A 75 1.79 -6.15 -5.42
C ILE A 75 3.08 -6.78 -4.91
N PHE A 76 3.30 -6.78 -3.60
CA PHE A 76 4.51 -7.34 -2.98
C PHE A 76 4.68 -8.83 -3.29
N VAL A 77 3.61 -9.63 -3.22
CA VAL A 77 3.66 -11.05 -3.52
C VAL A 77 3.96 -11.29 -5.00
N TYR A 78 3.29 -10.59 -5.92
CA TYR A 78 3.52 -10.75 -7.35
C TYR A 78 4.90 -10.27 -7.77
N ALA A 79 5.29 -9.06 -7.39
CA ALA A 79 6.52 -8.44 -7.84
C ALA A 79 7.75 -8.94 -7.04
N GLY A 80 7.62 -9.03 -5.71
CA GLY A 80 8.73 -9.33 -4.81
C GLY A 80 8.95 -10.81 -4.50
N LEU A 81 7.90 -11.62 -4.49
CA LEU A 81 8.01 -13.04 -4.15
C LEU A 81 7.90 -13.96 -5.38
N ARG A 82 7.05 -13.62 -6.35
CA ARG A 82 6.89 -14.38 -7.59
C ARG A 82 7.76 -13.87 -8.74
N GLY A 83 8.34 -12.67 -8.62
CA GLY A 83 9.19 -12.09 -9.66
C GLY A 83 8.44 -11.77 -10.95
N VAL A 84 7.14 -11.44 -10.86
CA VAL A 84 6.36 -10.98 -12.02
C VAL A 84 6.95 -9.64 -12.49
N PRO A 85 7.23 -9.46 -13.80
CA PRO A 85 7.75 -8.21 -14.35
C PRO A 85 6.85 -7.01 -14.03
N THR A 86 7.42 -5.91 -13.54
CA THR A 86 6.67 -4.72 -13.09
C THR A 86 5.87 -4.02 -14.18
N ASN A 87 6.19 -4.26 -15.46
CA ASN A 87 5.42 -3.77 -16.61
C ASN A 87 4.16 -4.61 -16.92
N ALA A 88 3.88 -5.68 -16.16
CA ALA A 88 2.69 -6.49 -16.36
C ALA A 88 1.41 -5.70 -16.04
N LYS A 89 0.39 -5.86 -16.88
CA LYS A 89 -0.93 -5.19 -16.75
C LYS A 89 -1.64 -5.45 -15.40
N ILE A 90 -1.30 -6.54 -14.71
CA ILE A 90 -1.85 -6.80 -13.38
C ILE A 90 -1.50 -5.69 -12.38
N PHE A 91 -0.32 -5.08 -12.49
CA PHE A 91 0.09 -4.02 -11.58
C PHE A 91 -0.69 -2.73 -11.82
N SER A 92 -1.04 -2.37 -13.06
CA SER A 92 -1.87 -1.18 -13.30
C SER A 92 -3.27 -1.33 -12.68
N ILE A 93 -3.85 -2.55 -12.73
CA ILE A 93 -5.14 -2.84 -12.10
C ILE A 93 -5.03 -2.74 -10.57
N ILE A 94 -4.01 -3.36 -9.97
CA ILE A 94 -3.86 -3.35 -8.50
C ILE A 94 -3.49 -1.95 -7.99
N LEU A 95 -2.63 -1.21 -8.70
CA LEU A 95 -2.29 0.18 -8.39
C LEU A 95 -3.50 1.09 -8.48
N SER A 96 -4.37 0.91 -9.48
CA SER A 96 -5.61 1.68 -9.58
C SER A 96 -6.52 1.43 -8.37
N ARG A 97 -6.70 0.16 -7.97
CA ARG A 97 -7.44 -0.19 -6.74
C ARG A 97 -6.81 0.41 -5.49
N LEU A 98 -5.48 0.32 -5.37
CA LEU A 98 -4.75 0.90 -4.26
C LEU A 98 -4.96 2.42 -4.21
N ARG A 99 -4.84 3.11 -5.34
CA ARG A 99 -5.05 4.56 -5.44
C ARG A 99 -6.44 4.95 -4.98
N ILE A 100 -7.48 4.23 -5.41
CA ILE A 100 -8.87 4.48 -4.96
C ILE A 100 -9.00 4.35 -3.43
N ALA A 101 -8.29 3.39 -2.81
CA ALA A 101 -8.35 3.20 -1.37
C ALA A 101 -7.63 4.31 -0.57
N ILE A 102 -6.60 4.96 -1.14
CA ILE A 102 -5.79 5.94 -0.40
C ILE A 102 -6.03 7.40 -0.83
N ASP A 103 -6.48 7.63 -2.06
CA ASP A 103 -6.74 8.96 -2.66
C ASP A 103 -8.23 9.29 -2.55
N ARG A 104 -8.73 9.29 -1.31
CA ARG A 104 -10.14 9.50 -1.02
C ARG A 104 -10.46 11.00 -1.00
N PRO A 105 -11.57 11.44 -1.64
CA PRO A 105 -11.90 12.85 -1.73
C PRO A 105 -12.22 13.44 -0.35
N ALA A 106 -11.68 14.63 -0.06
CA ALA A 106 -11.90 15.35 1.20
C ALA A 106 -11.50 14.60 2.49
N ILE A 107 -10.71 13.53 2.38
CA ILE A 107 -10.25 12.72 3.52
C ILE A 107 -8.73 12.60 3.46
N SER A 108 -8.05 12.96 4.56
CA SER A 108 -6.61 12.78 4.67
C SER A 108 -6.26 11.32 4.92
N VAL A 109 -5.51 10.70 4.00
CA VAL A 109 -4.98 9.34 4.18
C VAL A 109 -4.12 9.23 5.43
N ILE A 110 -3.33 10.25 5.74
CA ILE A 110 -2.45 10.25 6.91
C ILE A 110 -3.28 10.28 8.20
N GLU A 111 -4.36 11.05 8.25
CA GLU A 111 -5.25 11.08 9.42
C GLU A 111 -5.96 9.74 9.62
N VAL A 112 -6.50 9.15 8.55
CA VAL A 112 -7.19 7.85 8.61
C VAL A 112 -6.23 6.76 9.10
N TRP A 113 -5.06 6.64 8.46
CA TRP A 113 -4.07 5.62 8.83
C TRP A 113 -3.41 5.90 10.18
N GLY A 114 -3.28 7.17 10.55
CA GLY A 114 -2.79 7.62 11.86
C GLY A 114 -3.71 7.22 13.00
N ARG A 115 -5.03 7.42 12.82
CA ARG A 115 -6.05 6.98 13.78
C ARG A 115 -6.00 5.47 14.01
N GLU A 116 -5.82 4.68 12.95
CA GLU A 116 -5.67 3.22 13.03
C GLU A 116 -4.27 2.78 13.49
N LYS A 117 -3.37 3.70 13.84
CA LYS A 117 -1.97 3.44 14.26
C LYS A 117 -1.13 2.66 13.24
N ASN A 118 -1.42 2.86 11.95
CA ASN A 118 -0.84 2.11 10.84
C ASN A 118 0.07 2.94 9.92
N LEU A 119 0.58 4.10 10.36
CA LEU A 119 1.43 4.98 9.51
C LEU A 119 2.68 4.28 8.97
N LYS A 120 3.31 3.40 9.75
CA LYS A 120 4.46 2.61 9.27
C LYS A 120 4.05 1.64 8.16
N MET A 121 2.84 1.08 8.24
CA MET A 121 2.29 0.25 7.16
C MET A 121 1.93 1.10 5.94
N LEU A 122 1.45 2.34 6.13
CA LEU A 122 1.24 3.25 5.01
C LEU A 122 2.55 3.56 4.28
N ALA A 123 3.65 3.77 5.01
CA ALA A 123 4.97 3.97 4.41
C ALA A 123 5.37 2.75 3.57
N TRP A 124 5.16 1.54 4.10
CA TRP A 124 5.38 0.30 3.36
C TRP A 124 4.51 0.19 2.11
N VAL A 125 3.20 0.48 2.21
CA VAL A 125 2.26 0.49 1.09
C VAL A 125 2.73 1.43 -0.02
N LEU A 126 3.12 2.65 0.33
CA LEU A 126 3.57 3.66 -0.62
C LEU A 126 4.90 3.26 -1.28
N VAL A 127 5.87 2.72 -0.52
CA VAL A 127 7.13 2.22 -1.07
C VAL A 127 6.90 1.05 -2.02
N VAL A 128 5.99 0.13 -1.67
CA VAL A 128 5.60 -0.99 -2.55
C VAL A 128 4.99 -0.47 -3.85
N ALA A 129 4.11 0.52 -3.79
CA ALA A 129 3.52 1.14 -4.97
C ALA A 129 4.60 1.81 -5.85
N CYS A 130 5.42 2.68 -5.26
CA CYS A 130 6.54 3.35 -5.94
C CYS A 130 7.52 2.38 -6.62
N SER A 131 7.65 1.15 -6.08
CA SER A 131 8.56 0.13 -6.60
C SER A 131 8.07 -0.54 -7.90
N VAL A 132 6.79 -0.40 -8.25
CA VAL A 132 6.19 -1.07 -9.42
C VAL A 132 5.51 -0.12 -10.41
N VAL A 133 5.30 1.15 -10.05
CA VAL A 133 4.71 2.15 -10.94
C VAL A 133 5.63 2.40 -12.13
N GLY A 134 5.12 2.18 -13.34
CA GLY A 134 5.90 2.32 -14.58
C GLY A 134 5.69 3.65 -15.33
N VAL A 135 4.63 4.41 -15.02
CA VAL A 135 4.32 5.70 -15.67
C VAL A 135 4.86 6.83 -14.81
N GLU A 136 5.66 7.73 -15.40
CA GLU A 136 6.34 8.82 -14.67
C GLU A 136 5.36 9.77 -13.96
N GLU A 137 4.26 10.14 -14.62
CA GLU A 137 3.24 11.05 -14.04
C GLU A 137 2.55 10.44 -12.82
N ASP A 138 2.18 9.15 -12.88
CA ASP A 138 1.61 8.46 -11.73
C ASP A 138 2.63 8.34 -10.60
N ARG A 139 3.89 8.11 -10.94
CA ARG A 139 4.98 7.95 -9.97
C ARG A 139 5.20 9.20 -9.13
N ALA A 140 5.13 10.38 -9.74
CA ALA A 140 5.26 11.66 -9.03
C ALA A 140 4.23 11.80 -7.90
N TRP A 141 2.99 11.37 -8.14
CA TRP A 141 1.93 11.40 -7.13
C TRP A 141 2.26 10.47 -5.94
N TRP A 142 2.70 9.23 -6.20
CA TRP A 142 3.09 8.29 -5.13
C TRP A 142 4.29 8.79 -4.32
N ILE A 143 5.31 9.35 -5.00
CA ILE A 143 6.49 9.93 -4.37
C ILE A 143 6.10 11.12 -3.48
N SER A 144 5.22 12.00 -3.97
CA SER A 144 4.71 13.13 -3.20
C SER A 144 4.00 12.67 -1.92
N LYS A 145 3.15 11.64 -1.99
CA LYS A 145 2.49 11.07 -0.81
C LYS A 145 3.44 10.40 0.18
N LEU A 146 4.47 9.73 -0.31
CA LEU A 146 5.51 9.17 0.56
C LEU A 146 6.32 10.28 1.24
N SER A 147 6.63 11.37 0.53
CA SER A 147 7.32 12.54 1.09
C SER A 147 6.50 13.23 2.18
N GLU A 148 5.20 13.45 1.93
CA GLU A 148 4.25 13.98 2.92
C GLU A 148 4.25 13.14 4.20
N LEU A 149 4.16 11.81 4.06
CA LEU A 149 4.17 10.88 5.18
C LEU A 149 5.52 10.87 5.93
N CYS A 150 6.65 10.90 5.22
CA CYS A 150 7.97 10.99 5.85
C CYS A 150 8.12 12.28 6.67
N GLY A 151 7.57 13.39 6.19
CA GLY A 151 7.49 14.63 6.97
C GLY A 151 6.73 14.47 8.28
N VAL A 152 5.59 13.77 8.26
CA VAL A 152 4.77 13.50 9.45
C VAL A 152 5.45 12.52 10.41
N LEU A 153 6.19 11.53 9.90
CA LEU A 153 6.96 10.57 10.70
C LEU A 153 8.33 11.10 11.13
N GLU A 154 8.67 12.35 10.76
CA GLU A 154 9.97 12.97 10.99
C GLU A 154 11.17 12.16 10.45
N ILE A 155 10.95 11.40 9.37
CA ILE A 155 11.98 10.59 8.71
C ILE A 155 12.86 11.52 7.87
N ARG A 156 14.14 11.64 8.26
CA ARG A 156 15.14 12.49 7.62
C ARG A 156 16.17 11.71 6.83
N HIS A 157 16.27 10.41 7.07
CA HIS A 157 17.26 9.55 6.46
C HIS A 157 16.65 8.30 5.84
N GLN A 158 17.20 7.84 4.70
CA GLN A 158 16.76 6.62 4.02
C GLN A 158 16.78 5.40 4.94
N ALA A 159 17.77 5.34 5.85
CA ALA A 159 17.88 4.25 6.83
C ALA A 159 16.69 4.22 7.80
N GLU A 160 16.15 5.36 8.19
CA GLU A 160 14.97 5.46 9.06
C GLU A 160 13.71 5.02 8.33
N LEU A 161 13.58 5.37 7.04
CA LEU A 161 12.50 4.86 6.20
C LEU A 161 12.55 3.33 6.10
N LYS A 162 13.74 2.76 5.87
CA LYS A 162 13.94 1.32 5.87
C LYS A 162 13.57 0.70 7.23
N ASP A 163 14.08 1.26 8.33
CA ASP A 163 13.84 0.77 9.69
C ASP A 163 12.33 0.74 10.03
N ALA A 164 11.61 1.82 9.67
CA ALA A 164 10.17 1.90 9.84
C ALA A 164 9.39 0.76 9.18
N MET A 165 9.91 0.19 8.10
CA MET A 165 9.27 -0.89 7.32
C MET A 165 9.85 -2.28 7.58
N THR A 166 11.00 -2.40 8.25
CA THR A 166 11.75 -3.66 8.35
C THR A 166 10.98 -4.73 9.13
N HIS A 167 10.09 -4.32 10.04
CA HIS A 167 9.25 -5.22 10.84
C HIS A 167 7.92 -5.64 10.18
N ILE A 168 7.65 -5.22 8.94
CA ILE A 168 6.38 -5.49 8.25
C ILE A 168 6.55 -6.66 7.28
N ALA A 169 7.02 -6.38 6.08
CA ALA A 169 7.33 -7.37 5.06
C ALA A 169 8.48 -6.82 4.21
N TRP A 170 9.68 -7.32 4.48
CA TRP A 170 10.89 -6.88 3.80
C TRP A 170 11.50 -8.00 2.96
N ASN A 171 11.93 -7.64 1.76
CA ASN A 171 12.63 -8.55 0.86
C ASN A 171 13.76 -7.77 0.21
N ASP A 172 15.00 -8.05 0.65
CA ASP A 172 16.18 -7.35 0.16
C ASP A 172 16.24 -7.37 -1.37
N VAL A 173 16.09 -8.54 -2.01
CA VAL A 173 16.13 -8.65 -3.48
C VAL A 173 15.09 -7.76 -4.20
N PHE A 174 13.93 -7.53 -3.58
CA PHE A 174 12.88 -6.71 -4.17
C PHE A 174 13.11 -5.21 -3.92
N PHE A 175 13.58 -4.83 -2.74
CA PHE A 175 13.73 -3.42 -2.37
C PHE A 175 15.14 -2.86 -2.61
N ASP A 176 16.13 -3.72 -2.85
CA ASP A 176 17.50 -3.34 -3.12
C ASP A 176 17.60 -2.50 -4.40
N GLY A 177 18.35 -1.41 -4.34
CA GLY A 177 18.40 -0.35 -5.36
C GLY A 177 17.11 0.48 -5.53
N ARG A 178 15.92 -0.12 -5.34
CA ARG A 178 14.64 0.58 -5.50
C ARG A 178 14.41 1.61 -4.40
N LEU A 179 14.70 1.26 -3.14
CA LEU A 179 14.55 2.22 -2.05
C LEU A 179 15.48 3.44 -2.23
N GLU A 180 16.68 3.23 -2.77
CA GLU A 180 17.62 4.32 -3.07
C GLU A 180 17.10 5.24 -4.17
N SER A 181 16.59 4.68 -5.26
CA SER A 181 15.95 5.46 -6.33
C SER A 181 14.73 6.24 -5.82
N ILE A 182 13.87 5.61 -5.03
CA ILE A 182 12.70 6.26 -4.43
C ILE A 182 13.13 7.41 -3.52
N TRP A 183 14.12 7.18 -2.66
CA TRP A 183 14.63 8.20 -1.75
C TRP A 183 15.25 9.38 -2.49
N ALA A 184 16.08 9.11 -3.50
CA ALA A 184 16.70 10.15 -4.31
C ALA A 184 15.67 11.06 -5.00
N GLU A 185 14.51 10.51 -5.38
CA GLU A 185 13.42 11.28 -5.98
C GLU A 185 12.61 12.09 -4.99
N MET A 186 12.42 11.59 -3.77
CA MET A 186 11.79 12.36 -2.70
C MET A 186 12.59 13.61 -2.30
N MET A 187 13.91 13.56 -2.47
CA MET A 187 14.83 14.63 -2.11
C MET A 187 15.02 15.68 -3.23
N ARG A 188 14.39 15.50 -4.39
CA ARG A 188 14.39 16.49 -5.49
C ARG A 188 13.27 17.50 -5.30
#